data_AF-A0A496W6H6-F1
#
_entry.id   AF-A0A496W6H6-F1
#
_cell.length_a   1.000
_cell.length_b   1.000
_cell.length_c   1.000
_cell.angle_alpha   90.00
_cell.angle_beta   90.00
_cell.angle_gamma   90.00
#
_symmetry.space_group_name_H-M   'P 1'
#
loop_
_entity.id
_entity.type
_entity.pdbx_description
1 polymer ?
#
loop_
_entity_poly.entity_id
_entity_poly.type
_entity_poly.pdbx_seq_one_letter_code
_entity_poly.pdbx_strand_id
1 'polypeptide(L)'
;MENNPYAPPSSEIPTEEAKKSSVGRFFQVLAGVLLIIFSLLILIISIVGGVAAINNLFSDSIPNGIALSQLLGAALFLVLGIWLMKVGIRLVSGKKKPEGANRKPIWVKLFLIYVSMGAIGIVYSYLIMSSGSLPMTPEQRAYFDNQGMLDYLLIFSSTLLNLAAGITLFRLRAIAVKLLLITLILSPILMVYTFFISGYSPASPAEQIVSIIGSLVGMGILIAIFVYSLNLKKQGKLT
;
A
#
# COMPACT_ATOMS: atom_id res chain seq x y z
N MET A 1 -10.28 -38.03 49.19
CA MET A 1 -9.54 -36.92 48.55
C MET A 1 -9.30 -35.90 49.63
N GLU A 2 -8.13 -36.00 50.29
CA GLU A 2 -7.72 -35.12 51.38
C GLU A 2 -7.37 -33.74 50.84
N ASN A 3 -7.98 -32.70 51.45
CA ASN A 3 -7.51 -31.33 51.34
C ASN A 3 -6.07 -31.27 51.83
N ASN A 4 -5.13 -30.94 50.97
CA ASN A 4 -3.74 -30.66 51.36
C ASN A 4 -3.63 -29.18 51.78
N PRO A 5 -3.56 -28.85 53.08
CA PRO A 5 -3.48 -27.48 53.56
C PRO A 5 -2.10 -26.83 53.32
N TYR A 6 -1.14 -27.57 52.76
CA TYR A 6 0.21 -27.10 52.47
C TYR A 6 0.49 -26.94 50.97
N ALA A 7 -0.54 -26.85 50.13
CA ALA A 7 -0.33 -26.39 48.76
C ALA A 7 0.27 -24.97 48.82
N PRO A 8 1.51 -24.75 48.37
CA PRO A 8 2.10 -23.41 48.38
C PRO A 8 1.16 -22.47 47.59
N PRO A 9 0.99 -21.21 48.03
CA PRO A 9 0.19 -20.25 47.28
C PRO A 9 0.71 -20.30 45.85
N SER A 10 -0.16 -20.62 44.91
CA SER A 10 0.20 -20.72 43.49
C SER A 10 0.88 -19.41 43.15
N SER A 11 2.21 -19.42 43.14
CA SER A 11 2.99 -18.28 42.70
C SER A 11 2.51 -18.09 41.29
N GLU A 12 1.70 -17.05 41.08
CA GLU A 12 1.27 -16.61 39.77
C GLU A 12 2.55 -16.38 39.00
N ILE A 13 3.03 -17.41 38.31
CA ILE A 13 4.12 -17.30 37.36
C ILE A 13 3.59 -16.22 36.44
N PRO A 14 4.21 -15.02 36.39
CA PRO A 14 3.73 -13.96 35.55
C PRO A 14 3.73 -14.54 34.14
N THR A 15 2.55 -14.88 33.65
CA THR A 15 2.41 -15.60 32.39
C THR A 15 3.08 -14.71 31.34
N GLU A 16 4.00 -15.29 30.58
CA GLU A 16 4.72 -14.59 29.50
C GLU A 16 3.80 -13.83 28.52
N GLU A 17 2.50 -14.10 28.59
CA GLU A 17 1.43 -13.33 27.95
C GLU A 17 1.46 -11.82 28.24
N ALA A 18 1.93 -11.37 29.41
CA ALA A 18 1.95 -9.94 29.75
C ALA A 18 3.00 -9.15 28.93
N LYS A 19 4.17 -9.75 28.64
CA LYS A 19 5.26 -9.07 27.90
C LYS A 19 5.02 -9.04 26.39
N LYS A 20 4.18 -9.92 25.86
CA LYS A 20 3.89 -10.03 24.41
C LYS A 20 3.01 -8.90 23.87
N SER A 21 2.45 -8.03 24.71
CA SER A 21 1.46 -7.02 24.30
C SER A 21 2.03 -5.64 23.93
N SER A 22 3.19 -5.24 24.47
CA SER A 22 3.68 -3.86 24.32
C SER A 22 4.19 -3.58 22.90
N VAL A 23 5.02 -4.47 22.35
CA VAL A 23 5.58 -4.34 21.00
C VAL A 23 4.49 -4.39 19.93
N GLY A 24 3.52 -5.31 20.08
CA GLY A 24 2.38 -5.41 19.16
C GLY A 24 1.51 -4.15 19.15
N ARG A 25 1.29 -3.55 20.33
CA ARG A 25 0.52 -2.31 20.46
C ARG A 25 1.24 -1.13 19.84
N PHE A 26 2.55 -1.01 20.01
CA PHE A 26 3.34 0.06 19.37
C PHE A 26 3.21 0.04 17.85
N PHE A 27 3.45 -1.12 17.23
CA PHE A 27 3.31 -1.26 15.77
C PHE A 27 1.88 -1.00 15.30
N GLN A 28 0.87 -1.42 16.07
CA GLN A 28 -0.54 -1.14 15.75
C GLN A 28 -0.87 0.35 15.78
N VAL A 29 -0.36 1.09 16.76
CA VAL A 29 -0.57 2.54 16.86
C VAL A 29 0.17 3.26 15.74
N LEU A 30 1.44 2.92 15.51
CA LEU A 30 2.23 3.47 14.41
C LEU A 30 1.53 3.25 13.06
N ALA A 31 0.98 2.05 12.84
CA ALA A 31 0.12 1.76 11.69
C ALA A 31 -1.02 2.73 11.53
N GLY A 32 -1.79 2.89 12.61
CA GLY A 32 -3.00 3.68 12.60
C GLY A 32 -2.67 5.14 12.27
N VAL A 33 -1.59 5.66 12.85
CA VAL A 33 -1.08 7.01 12.57
C VAL A 33 -0.64 7.14 11.11
N LEU A 34 0.21 6.25 10.61
CA LEU A 34 0.66 6.28 9.21
C LEU A 34 -0.51 6.18 8.23
N LEU A 35 -1.51 5.35 8.55
CA LEU A 35 -2.69 5.15 7.74
C LEU A 35 -3.59 6.39 7.76
N ILE A 36 -3.73 7.07 8.90
CA ILE A 36 -4.42 8.37 8.99
C ILE A 36 -3.71 9.42 8.12
N ILE A 37 -2.38 9.55 8.24
CA ILE A 37 -1.58 10.49 7.44
C ILE A 37 -1.76 10.20 5.95
N PHE A 38 -1.62 8.94 5.55
CA PHE A 38 -1.80 8.50 4.16
C PHE A 38 -3.23 8.76 3.66
N SER A 39 -4.24 8.54 4.51
CA SER A 39 -5.64 8.84 4.18
C SER A 39 -5.88 10.33 3.97
N LEU A 40 -5.27 11.18 4.79
CA LEU A 40 -5.34 12.63 4.65
C LEU A 40 -4.69 13.08 3.34
N LEU A 41 -3.53 12.53 2.98
CA LEU A 41 -2.89 12.79 1.69
C LEU A 41 -3.78 12.38 0.52
N ILE A 42 -4.37 11.17 0.55
CA ILE A 42 -5.33 10.73 -0.47
C ILE A 42 -6.50 11.71 -0.56
N LEU A 43 -7.07 12.14 0.56
CA LEU A 43 -8.18 13.08 0.57
C LEU A 43 -7.81 14.42 -0.05
N ILE A 44 -6.65 14.98 0.30
CA ILE A 44 -6.15 16.23 -0.28
C ILE A 44 -6.00 16.08 -1.80
N ILE A 45 -5.33 15.04 -2.27
CA ILE A 45 -5.14 14.77 -3.70
C ILE A 45 -6.49 14.59 -4.41
N SER A 46 -7.42 13.87 -3.78
CA SER A 46 -8.76 13.63 -4.33
C SER A 46 -9.57 14.92 -4.46
N ILE A 47 -9.50 15.80 -3.46
CA ILE A 47 -10.20 17.10 -3.49
C ILE A 47 -9.61 17.99 -4.58
N VAL A 48 -8.27 18.10 -4.64
CA VAL A 48 -7.60 18.91 -5.67
C VAL A 48 -7.91 18.37 -7.07
N GLY A 49 -7.79 17.06 -7.27
CA GLY A 49 -8.12 16.41 -8.54
C GLY A 49 -9.59 16.53 -8.92
N GLY A 50 -10.50 16.44 -7.94
CA GLY A 50 -11.94 16.65 -8.14
C GLY A 50 -12.27 18.08 -8.58
N VAL A 51 -11.69 19.09 -7.93
CA VAL A 51 -11.86 20.50 -8.32
C VAL A 51 -11.33 20.74 -9.73
N ALA A 52 -10.16 20.21 -10.07
CA ALA A 52 -9.60 20.29 -11.42
C ALA A 52 -10.52 19.61 -12.45
N ALA A 53 -11.04 18.43 -12.15
CA ALA A 53 -11.97 17.71 -13.02
C ALA A 53 -13.28 18.49 -13.25
N ILE A 54 -13.83 19.14 -12.22
CA ILE A 54 -15.02 20.00 -12.34
C ILE A 54 -14.71 21.18 -13.27
N ASN A 55 -13.59 21.86 -13.08
CA ASN A 55 -13.20 22.98 -13.95
C ASN A 55 -13.05 22.52 -15.41
N ASN A 56 -12.46 21.35 -15.62
CA ASN A 56 -12.30 20.76 -16.95
C ASN A 56 -13.64 20.36 -17.60
N LEU A 57 -14.65 19.99 -16.81
CA LEU A 57 -15.97 19.60 -17.29
C LEU A 57 -16.77 20.79 -17.87
N PHE A 58 -16.40 22.01 -17.48
CA PHE A 58 -16.96 23.26 -17.99
C PHE A 58 -16.02 23.99 -18.96
N SER A 59 -14.87 23.40 -19.27
CA SER A 59 -13.91 23.96 -20.22
C SER A 59 -14.12 23.36 -21.60
N ASP A 60 -14.18 24.19 -22.64
CA ASP A 60 -14.22 23.73 -24.03
C ASP A 60 -12.94 23.01 -24.46
N SER A 61 -11.87 23.12 -23.66
CA SER A 61 -10.54 22.61 -23.98
C SER A 61 -10.34 21.11 -23.74
N ILE A 62 -11.21 20.46 -22.95
CA ILE A 62 -11.03 19.05 -22.56
C ILE A 62 -12.32 18.26 -22.86
N PRO A 63 -12.24 17.15 -23.59
CA PRO A 63 -13.39 16.28 -23.81
C PRO A 63 -14.07 15.87 -22.49
N ASN A 64 -15.39 16.09 -22.40
CA ASN A 64 -16.20 15.81 -21.21
C ASN A 64 -16.02 14.39 -20.65
N GLY A 65 -15.73 13.40 -21.51
CA GLY A 65 -15.46 12.02 -21.07
C GLY A 65 -14.21 11.89 -20.19
N ILE A 66 -13.15 12.66 -20.47
CA ILE A 66 -11.92 12.65 -19.69
C ILE A 66 -12.17 13.33 -18.33
N ALA A 67 -12.82 14.50 -18.35
CA ALA A 67 -13.18 15.22 -17.12
C ALA A 67 -14.07 14.37 -16.21
N LEU A 68 -15.05 13.65 -16.77
CA LEU A 68 -15.92 12.75 -16.01
C LEU A 68 -15.12 11.57 -15.42
N SER A 69 -14.19 10.99 -16.16
CA SER A 69 -13.35 9.90 -15.66
C SER A 69 -12.44 10.34 -14.50
N GLN A 70 -11.88 11.56 -14.58
CA GLN A 70 -11.10 12.17 -13.51
C GLN A 70 -11.96 12.42 -12.27
N LEU A 71 -13.19 12.92 -12.45
CA LEU A 71 -14.14 13.16 -11.37
C LEU A 71 -14.52 11.86 -10.64
N LEU A 72 -14.81 10.80 -11.40
CA LEU A 72 -15.10 9.47 -10.83
C LEU A 72 -13.90 8.90 -10.07
N GLY A 73 -12.69 9.05 -10.63
CA GLY A 73 -11.44 8.67 -9.96
C GLY A 73 -11.26 9.41 -8.63
N ALA A 74 -11.43 10.73 -8.63
CA ALA A 74 -11.37 11.56 -7.43
C ALA A 74 -12.41 11.14 -6.39
N ALA A 75 -13.66 10.87 -6.79
CA ALA A 75 -14.71 10.41 -5.89
C ALA A 75 -14.37 9.05 -5.25
N LEU A 76 -13.85 8.10 -6.04
CA LEU A 76 -13.40 6.79 -5.55
C LEU A 76 -12.28 6.93 -4.52
N PHE A 77 -11.26 7.75 -4.81
CA PHE A 77 -10.17 8.00 -3.89
C PHE A 77 -10.65 8.70 -2.61
N LEU A 78 -11.66 9.57 -2.69
CA LEU A 78 -12.26 10.23 -1.53
C LEU A 78 -12.96 9.20 -0.62
N VAL A 79 -13.83 8.35 -1.18
CA VAL A 79 -14.51 7.28 -0.44
C VAL A 79 -13.50 6.36 0.24
N LEU A 80 -12.45 6.00 -0.48
CA LEU A 80 -11.37 5.19 0.04
C LEU A 80 -10.60 5.90 1.16
N GLY A 81 -10.24 7.17 1.00
CA GLY A 81 -9.53 7.95 2.01
C GLY A 81 -10.33 8.02 3.32
N ILE A 82 -11.64 8.24 3.24
CA ILE A 82 -12.54 8.19 4.41
C ILE A 82 -12.53 6.78 5.05
N TRP A 83 -12.64 5.74 4.23
CA TRP A 83 -12.65 4.37 4.71
C TRP A 83 -11.34 3.99 5.43
N LEU A 84 -10.20 4.32 4.81
CA LEU A 84 -8.87 4.13 5.38
C LEU A 84 -8.74 4.90 6.70
N MET A 85 -9.10 6.18 6.75
CA MET A 85 -9.06 6.96 7.99
C MET A 85 -9.89 6.33 9.11
N LYS A 86 -11.10 5.81 8.82
CA LYS A 86 -11.90 5.06 9.79
C LYS A 86 -11.19 3.80 10.29
N VAL A 87 -10.44 3.10 9.43
CA VAL A 87 -9.63 1.95 9.81
C VAL A 87 -8.45 2.39 10.69
N GLY A 88 -7.73 3.44 10.32
CA GLY A 88 -6.62 4.00 11.10
C GLY A 88 -7.06 4.42 12.50
N ILE A 89 -8.17 5.15 12.62
CA ILE A 89 -8.75 5.55 13.91
C ILE A 89 -9.09 4.32 14.77
N ARG A 90 -9.66 3.26 14.20
CA ARG A 90 -9.93 2.01 14.94
C ARG A 90 -8.65 1.33 15.42
N LEU A 91 -7.58 1.37 14.63
CA LEU A 91 -6.28 0.82 15.01
C LEU A 91 -5.67 1.58 16.19
N VAL A 92 -5.67 2.91 16.13
CA VAL A 92 -5.16 3.78 17.22
C VAL A 92 -6.02 3.66 18.48
N SER A 93 -7.35 3.63 18.33
CA SER A 93 -8.29 3.58 19.45
C SER A 93 -8.20 2.29 20.27
N GLY A 94 -7.55 1.24 19.77
CA GLY A 94 -7.33 0.01 20.53
C GLY A 94 -8.60 -0.72 20.97
N LYS A 95 -9.78 -0.39 20.42
CA LYS A 95 -11.04 -1.10 20.72
C LYS A 95 -10.90 -2.55 20.28
N LYS A 96 -10.61 -3.44 21.24
CA LYS A 96 -10.64 -4.89 21.05
C LYS A 96 -12.02 -5.27 20.55
N LYS A 97 -12.11 -5.72 19.30
CA LYS A 97 -13.32 -6.38 18.80
C LYS A 97 -13.39 -7.75 19.47
N PRO A 98 -14.58 -8.20 19.93
CA PRO A 98 -14.72 -9.47 20.65
C PRO A 98 -14.06 -10.60 19.87
N GLU A 99 -13.23 -11.37 20.57
CA GLU A 99 -12.46 -12.50 20.08
C GLU A 99 -13.41 -13.66 19.78
N GLY A 100 -13.98 -13.64 18.58
CA GLY A 100 -14.86 -14.68 18.08
C GLY A 100 -14.82 -14.69 16.55
N ALA A 101 -14.39 -15.81 16.00
CA ALA A 101 -14.19 -16.12 14.58
C ALA A 101 -12.86 -15.61 13.96
N ASN A 102 -12.15 -16.59 13.39
CA ASN A 102 -11.02 -16.63 12.46
C ASN A 102 -10.82 -15.40 11.53
N ARG A 103 -10.63 -14.21 12.11
CA ARG A 103 -10.55 -12.96 11.36
C ARG A 103 -9.13 -12.76 10.84
N LYS A 104 -9.02 -12.72 9.52
CA LYS A 104 -7.79 -12.35 8.81
C LYS A 104 -7.18 -11.08 9.40
N PRO A 105 -5.86 -11.03 9.67
CA PRO A 105 -5.23 -9.87 10.27
C PRO A 105 -5.43 -8.62 9.42
N ILE A 106 -5.70 -7.49 10.08
CA ILE A 106 -6.07 -6.23 9.42
C ILE A 106 -4.98 -5.71 8.47
N TRP A 107 -3.71 -5.88 8.85
CA TRP A 107 -2.53 -5.54 8.06
C TRP A 107 -2.51 -6.19 6.68
N VAL A 108 -2.91 -7.45 6.63
CA VAL A 108 -2.93 -8.21 5.38
C VAL A 108 -4.00 -7.66 4.43
N LYS A 109 -5.13 -7.20 4.97
CA LYS A 109 -6.20 -6.57 4.18
C LYS A 109 -5.74 -5.23 3.62
N LEU A 110 -5.08 -4.43 4.46
CA LEU A 110 -4.56 -3.12 4.07
C LEU A 110 -3.49 -3.24 3.00
N PHE A 111 -2.57 -4.19 3.14
CA PHE A 111 -1.57 -4.46 2.12
C PHE A 111 -2.20 -4.89 0.80
N LEU A 112 -3.19 -5.78 0.82
CA LEU A 112 -3.90 -6.19 -0.40
C LEU A 112 -4.56 -5.00 -1.09
N ILE A 113 -5.22 -4.12 -0.34
CA ILE A 113 -5.83 -2.91 -0.91
C ILE A 113 -4.78 -2.00 -1.53
N TYR A 114 -3.67 -1.77 -0.80
CA TYR A 114 -2.56 -0.96 -1.28
C TYR A 114 -1.99 -1.47 -2.61
N VAL A 115 -1.66 -2.77 -2.71
CA VAL A 115 -1.10 -3.32 -3.96
C VAL A 115 -2.13 -3.36 -5.09
N SER A 116 -3.41 -3.62 -4.79
CA SER A 116 -4.49 -3.58 -5.79
C SER A 116 -4.68 -2.20 -6.38
N MET A 117 -4.64 -1.17 -5.54
CA MET A 117 -4.72 0.21 -6.02
C MET A 117 -3.52 0.60 -6.86
N GLY A 118 -2.31 0.21 -6.46
CA GLY A 118 -1.11 0.44 -7.26
C GLY A 118 -1.24 -0.17 -8.65
N ALA A 119 -1.75 -1.41 -8.73
CA ALA A 119 -1.99 -2.08 -10.01
C ALA A 119 -3.04 -1.37 -10.87
N ILE A 120 -4.17 -0.96 -10.27
CA ILE A 120 -5.20 -0.17 -10.97
C ILE A 120 -4.62 1.14 -11.48
N GLY A 121 -3.83 1.84 -10.65
CA GLY A 121 -3.18 3.09 -11.02
C GLY A 121 -2.27 2.94 -12.23
N ILE A 122 -1.44 1.88 -12.25
CA ILE A 122 -0.54 1.60 -13.38
C ILE A 122 -1.33 1.34 -14.67
N VAL A 123 -2.36 0.49 -14.62
CA VAL A 123 -3.19 0.20 -15.81
C VAL A 123 -3.92 1.45 -16.28
N TYR A 124 -4.50 2.21 -15.37
CA TYR A 124 -5.22 3.45 -15.67
C TYR A 124 -4.30 4.50 -16.30
N SER A 125 -3.12 4.72 -15.73
CA SER A 125 -2.10 5.60 -16.30
C SER A 125 -1.75 5.15 -17.72
N TYR A 126 -1.43 3.88 -17.94
CA TYR A 126 -1.11 3.37 -19.27
C TYR A 126 -2.24 3.61 -20.29
N LEU A 127 -3.49 3.32 -19.92
CA LEU A 127 -4.64 3.51 -20.80
C LEU A 127 -4.82 4.97 -21.22
N ILE A 128 -4.79 5.90 -20.27
CA ILE A 128 -4.91 7.35 -20.53
C ILE A 128 -3.80 7.89 -21.42
N MET A 129 -2.61 7.35 -21.24
CA MET A 129 -1.44 7.75 -21.99
C MET A 129 -1.49 7.24 -23.41
N SER A 130 -1.86 5.97 -23.59
CA SER A 130 -2.03 5.33 -24.89
C SER A 130 -3.16 5.94 -25.72
N SER A 131 -4.19 6.49 -25.08
CA SER A 131 -5.31 7.13 -25.77
C SER A 131 -5.01 8.53 -26.28
N GLY A 132 -3.81 9.09 -26.01
CA GLY A 132 -3.43 10.45 -26.39
C GLY A 132 -4.28 11.55 -25.74
N SER A 133 -5.08 11.18 -24.73
CA SER A 133 -6.09 12.02 -24.11
C SER A 133 -5.50 13.03 -23.12
N LEU A 134 -4.31 12.72 -22.59
CA LEU A 134 -3.61 13.61 -21.68
C LEU A 134 -2.67 14.53 -22.48
N PRO A 135 -2.80 15.86 -22.37
CA PRO A 135 -1.80 16.76 -22.93
C PRO A 135 -0.48 16.53 -22.19
N MET A 136 0.54 16.10 -22.92
CA MET A 136 1.88 15.87 -22.40
C MET A 136 2.81 16.96 -22.92
N THR A 137 3.75 17.39 -22.09
CA THR A 137 4.85 18.24 -22.58
C THR A 137 5.72 17.45 -23.57
N PRO A 138 6.49 18.13 -24.45
CA PRO A 138 7.40 17.45 -25.36
C PRO A 138 8.37 16.50 -24.64
N GLU A 139 8.83 16.88 -23.44
CA GLU A 139 9.74 16.10 -22.62
C GLU A 139 9.08 14.82 -22.09
N GLN A 140 7.83 14.94 -21.60
CA GLN A 140 7.06 13.78 -21.14
C GLN A 140 6.79 12.82 -22.28
N ARG A 141 6.39 13.33 -23.46
CA ARG A 141 6.13 12.49 -24.63
C ARG A 141 7.40 11.76 -25.07
N ALA A 142 8.53 12.47 -25.17
CA ALA A 142 9.81 11.85 -25.50
C ALA A 142 10.22 10.76 -24.49
N TYR A 143 9.92 10.95 -23.20
CA TYR A 143 10.16 9.90 -22.20
C TYR A 143 9.33 8.63 -22.46
N PHE A 144 8.04 8.77 -22.77
CA PHE A 144 7.19 7.61 -23.06
C PHE A 144 7.48 6.96 -24.41
N ASP A 145 7.84 7.75 -25.41
CA ASP A 145 8.27 7.24 -26.72
C ASP A 145 9.60 6.46 -26.62
N ASN A 146 10.44 6.79 -25.63
CA ASN A 146 11.66 6.06 -25.34
C ASN A 146 11.46 4.80 -24.48
N GLN A 147 10.25 4.54 -23.97
CA GLN A 147 9.99 3.32 -23.21
C GLN A 147 9.94 2.11 -24.14
N GLY A 148 10.87 1.19 -23.93
CA GLY A 148 10.93 -0.06 -24.65
C GLY A 148 9.96 -1.10 -24.09
N MET A 149 9.78 -2.19 -24.83
CA MET A 149 9.03 -3.35 -24.38
C MET A 149 9.55 -3.90 -23.03
N LEU A 150 10.86 -3.76 -22.76
CA LEU A 150 11.47 -4.17 -21.51
C LEU A 150 10.91 -3.38 -20.31
N ASP A 151 10.72 -2.07 -20.43
CA ASP A 151 10.22 -1.23 -19.34
C ASP A 151 8.80 -1.65 -18.95
N TYR A 152 7.94 -1.87 -19.94
CA TYR A 152 6.60 -2.40 -19.72
C TYR A 152 6.63 -3.78 -19.07
N LEU A 153 7.47 -4.70 -19.56
CA LEU A 153 7.60 -6.02 -18.97
C LEU A 153 8.03 -5.94 -17.50
N LEU A 154 8.98 -5.07 -17.16
CA LEU A 154 9.43 -4.88 -15.78
C LEU A 154 8.33 -4.30 -14.89
N ILE A 155 7.60 -3.28 -15.36
CA ILE A 155 6.49 -2.65 -14.62
C ILE A 155 5.36 -3.67 -14.38
N PHE A 156 4.90 -4.35 -15.43
CA PHE A 156 3.81 -5.32 -15.32
C PHE A 156 4.22 -6.54 -14.48
N SER A 157 5.43 -7.07 -14.66
CA SER A 157 5.91 -8.21 -13.87
C SER A 157 6.04 -7.86 -12.39
N SER A 158 6.59 -6.68 -12.07
CA SER A 158 6.68 -6.19 -10.69
C SER A 158 5.30 -6.00 -10.06
N THR A 159 4.35 -5.47 -10.82
CA THR A 159 2.97 -5.26 -10.38
C THR A 159 2.27 -6.57 -10.11
N LEU A 160 2.35 -7.53 -11.03
CA LEU A 160 1.78 -8.88 -10.88
C LEU A 160 2.40 -9.61 -9.70
N LEU A 161 3.71 -9.47 -9.48
CA LEU A 161 4.41 -10.05 -8.35
C LEU A 161 3.91 -9.47 -7.01
N ASN A 162 3.76 -8.14 -6.91
CA ASN A 162 3.19 -7.47 -5.74
C ASN A 162 1.75 -7.92 -5.45
N LEU A 163 0.92 -7.99 -6.49
CA LEU A 163 -0.45 -8.51 -6.38
C LEU A 163 -0.47 -9.96 -5.91
N ALA A 164 0.35 -10.83 -6.51
CA ALA A 164 0.46 -12.23 -6.13
C ALA A 164 0.90 -12.37 -4.67
N ALA A 165 1.88 -11.57 -4.22
CA ALA A 165 2.31 -11.52 -2.83
C ALA A 165 1.16 -11.09 -1.90
N GLY A 166 0.42 -10.02 -2.23
CA GLY A 166 -0.72 -9.54 -1.47
C GLY A 166 -1.86 -10.55 -1.36
N ILE A 167 -2.26 -11.17 -2.48
CA ILE A 167 -3.31 -12.20 -2.54
C ILE A 167 -2.90 -13.41 -1.72
N THR A 168 -1.66 -13.86 -1.87
CA THR A 168 -1.13 -15.03 -1.17
C THR A 168 -1.05 -14.77 0.34
N LEU A 169 -0.61 -13.58 0.75
CA LEU A 169 -0.60 -13.16 2.15
C LEU A 169 -2.04 -13.09 2.70
N PHE A 170 -3.00 -12.60 1.91
CA PHE A 170 -4.43 -12.58 2.26
C PHE A 170 -5.06 -13.96 2.40
N ARG A 171 -4.50 -14.95 1.72
CA ARG A 171 -4.84 -16.37 1.91
C ARG A 171 -4.04 -17.02 3.04
N LEU A 172 -3.21 -16.26 3.75
CA LEU A 172 -2.33 -16.72 4.83
C LEU A 172 -1.44 -17.90 4.40
N ARG A 173 -0.94 -17.90 3.17
CA ARG A 173 -0.06 -18.98 2.69
C ARG A 173 1.42 -18.67 2.97
N ALA A 174 2.20 -19.67 3.37
CA ALA A 174 3.63 -19.52 3.67
C ALA A 174 4.47 -19.05 2.46
N ILE A 175 4.02 -19.33 1.24
CA ILE A 175 4.67 -18.86 0.01
C ILE A 175 4.65 -17.33 -0.15
N ALA A 176 3.77 -16.62 0.57
CA ALA A 176 3.73 -15.15 0.60
C ALA A 176 5.07 -14.55 1.02
N VAL A 177 5.76 -15.17 1.98
CA VAL A 177 7.06 -14.70 2.49
C VAL A 177 8.11 -14.71 1.38
N LYS A 178 8.12 -15.77 0.56
CA LYS A 178 9.06 -15.88 -0.58
C LYS A 178 8.77 -14.84 -1.64
N LEU A 179 7.48 -14.64 -1.98
CA LEU A 179 7.08 -13.63 -2.97
C LEU A 179 7.43 -12.22 -2.49
N LEU A 180 7.14 -11.88 -1.23
CA LEU A 180 7.51 -10.59 -0.64
C LEU A 180 9.03 -10.36 -0.64
N LEU A 181 9.83 -11.40 -0.37
CA LEU A 181 11.28 -11.30 -0.43
C LEU A 181 11.79 -11.01 -1.85
N ILE A 182 11.25 -11.72 -2.85
CA ILE A 182 11.60 -11.47 -4.26
C ILE A 182 11.23 -10.04 -4.64
N THR A 183 10.03 -9.58 -4.30
CA THR A 183 9.61 -8.19 -4.53
C THR A 183 10.56 -7.21 -3.84
N LEU A 184 10.92 -7.47 -2.58
CA LEU A 184 11.79 -6.59 -1.80
C LEU A 184 13.19 -6.45 -2.40
N ILE A 185 13.74 -7.52 -2.98
CA ILE A 185 15.02 -7.49 -3.69
C ILE A 185 14.88 -6.82 -5.05
N LEU A 186 13.78 -7.08 -5.76
CA LEU A 186 13.54 -6.54 -7.10
C LEU A 186 13.26 -5.04 -7.09
N SER A 187 12.57 -4.52 -6.06
CA SER A 187 12.25 -3.09 -5.93
C SER A 187 13.46 -2.14 -6.03
N PRO A 188 14.56 -2.31 -5.26
CA PRO A 188 15.73 -1.45 -5.39
C PRO A 188 16.45 -1.64 -6.74
N ILE A 189 16.45 -2.85 -7.31
CA ILE A 189 17.04 -3.10 -8.64
C ILE A 189 16.27 -2.30 -9.71
N LEU A 190 14.93 -2.38 -9.68
CA LEU A 190 14.07 -1.62 -10.58
C LEU A 190 14.21 -0.12 -10.38
N MET A 191 14.30 0.33 -9.12
CA MET A 191 14.54 1.74 -8.83
C MET A 191 15.86 2.22 -9.44
N VAL A 192 16.96 1.49 -9.26
CA VAL A 192 18.26 1.83 -9.88
C VAL A 192 18.14 1.81 -11.41
N TYR A 193 17.48 0.81 -11.98
CA TYR A 193 17.25 0.75 -13.43
C TYR A 193 16.47 1.97 -13.94
N THR A 194 15.36 2.33 -13.30
CA THR A 194 14.55 3.49 -13.73
C THR A 194 15.32 4.81 -13.60
N PHE A 195 16.06 5.02 -12.50
CA PHE A 195 16.74 6.30 -12.28
C PHE A 195 18.04 6.46 -13.07
N PHE A 196 18.76 5.38 -13.35
CA PHE A 196 20.10 5.47 -13.96
C PHE A 196 20.17 4.91 -15.37
N ILE A 197 19.30 3.97 -15.75
CA ILE A 197 19.39 3.24 -17.02
C ILE A 197 18.31 3.69 -17.99
N SER A 198 17.05 3.77 -17.56
CA SER A 198 15.92 4.11 -18.44
C SER A 198 15.87 5.61 -18.83
N GLY A 199 16.90 6.39 -18.49
CA GLY A 199 16.98 7.80 -18.82
C GLY A 199 15.84 8.65 -18.25
N TYR A 200 15.23 8.22 -17.13
CA TYR A 200 14.16 9.00 -16.48
C TYR A 200 14.71 10.36 -16.06
N SER A 201 14.44 11.37 -16.88
CA SER A 201 14.70 12.78 -16.59
C SER A 201 13.36 13.41 -16.22
N PRO A 202 13.03 13.55 -14.93
CA PRO A 202 11.82 14.24 -14.52
C PRO A 202 11.82 15.67 -15.09
N ALA A 203 10.63 16.20 -15.40
CA ALA A 203 10.51 17.52 -16.02
C ALA A 203 10.97 18.64 -15.08
N SER A 204 11.04 18.35 -13.77
CA SER A 204 11.59 19.25 -12.76
C SER A 204 12.32 18.51 -11.63
N PRO A 205 13.24 19.18 -10.91
CA PRO A 205 13.82 18.64 -9.68
C PRO A 205 12.78 18.26 -8.62
N ALA A 206 11.65 18.98 -8.55
CA ALA A 206 10.58 18.68 -7.61
C ALA A 206 9.93 17.33 -7.89
N GLU A 207 9.68 16.99 -9.16
CA GLU A 207 9.14 15.69 -9.56
C GLU A 207 10.09 14.54 -9.22
N GLN A 208 11.40 14.76 -9.35
CA GLN A 208 12.41 13.78 -8.94
C GLN A 208 12.30 13.46 -7.46
N ILE A 209 12.22 14.49 -6.62
CA ILE A 209 12.12 14.35 -5.16
C ILE A 209 10.84 13.61 -4.79
N VAL A 210 9.70 13.95 -5.39
CA VAL A 210 8.42 13.27 -5.13
C VAL A 210 8.50 11.78 -5.50
N SER A 211 9.10 11.45 -6.65
CA SER A 211 9.28 10.06 -7.09
C SER A 211 10.18 9.25 -6.14
N ILE A 212 11.31 9.84 -5.71
CA ILE A 212 12.23 9.21 -4.75
C ILE A 212 11.52 8.98 -3.41
N ILE A 213 10.85 9.99 -2.85
CA ILE A 213 10.13 9.88 -1.58
C ILE A 213 9.04 8.81 -1.68
N GLY A 214 8.24 8.81 -2.76
CA GLY A 214 7.22 7.81 -2.98
C GLY A 214 7.78 6.39 -3.02
N SER A 215 8.91 6.21 -3.71
CA SER A 215 9.62 4.92 -3.81
C SER A 215 10.13 4.44 -2.44
N LEU A 216 10.74 5.33 -1.65
CA LEU A 216 11.21 5.03 -0.30
C LEU A 216 10.07 4.67 0.65
N VAL A 217 8.94 5.38 0.58
CA VAL A 217 7.74 5.07 1.37
C VAL A 217 7.19 3.69 0.98
N GLY A 218 7.08 3.40 -0.32
CA GLY A 218 6.65 2.09 -0.82
C GLY A 218 7.57 0.96 -0.32
N MET A 219 8.88 1.17 -0.36
CA MET A 219 9.87 0.21 0.14
C MET A 219 9.76 0.00 1.66
N GLY A 220 9.56 1.07 2.43
CA GLY A 220 9.32 0.99 3.88
C GLY A 220 8.08 0.16 4.23
N ILE A 221 6.97 0.37 3.49
CA ILE A 221 5.74 -0.44 3.64
C ILE A 221 6.03 -1.91 3.32
N LEU A 222 6.76 -2.17 2.23
CA LEU A 222 7.10 -3.53 1.80
C LEU A 222 7.96 -4.27 2.85
N ILE A 223 8.97 -3.59 3.42
CA ILE A 223 9.79 -4.12 4.53
C ILE A 223 8.92 -4.43 5.75
N ALA A 224 8.04 -3.50 6.14
CA ALA A 224 7.16 -3.68 7.30
C ALA A 224 6.25 -4.91 7.13
N ILE A 225 5.66 -5.08 5.94
CA ILE A 225 4.82 -6.23 5.62
C ILE A 225 5.63 -7.53 5.53
N PHE A 226 6.85 -7.49 5.00
CA PHE A 226 7.75 -8.64 4.99
C PHE A 226 8.08 -9.11 6.41
N VAL A 227 8.53 -8.21 7.29
CA VAL A 227 8.82 -8.52 8.71
C VAL A 227 7.57 -9.04 9.42
N TYR A 228 6.41 -8.43 9.15
CA TYR A 228 5.14 -8.90 9.69
C TYR A 228 4.79 -10.32 9.23
N SER A 229 5.00 -10.63 7.95
CA SER A 229 4.76 -11.97 7.40
C SER A 229 5.69 -13.02 7.99
N LEU A 230 6.96 -12.68 8.28
CA LEU A 230 7.89 -13.55 8.98
C LEU A 230 7.40 -13.86 10.40
N ASN A 231 6.86 -12.86 11.10
CA ASN A 231 6.28 -13.07 12.42
C ASN A 231 5.02 -13.95 12.37
N LEU A 232 4.16 -13.81 11.36
CA LEU A 232 3.02 -14.71 11.16
C LEU A 232 3.47 -16.15 10.85
N LYS A 233 4.54 -16.33 10.07
CA LYS A 233 5.14 -17.65 9.79
C LYS A 233 5.64 -18.30 11.08
N LYS A 234 6.41 -17.57 11.89
CA LYS A 234 6.94 -18.05 13.18
C LYS A 234 5.83 -18.43 14.16
N GLN A 235 4.67 -17.78 14.07
CA GLN A 235 3.48 -18.10 14.87
C GLN A 235 2.67 -19.29 14.36
N GLY A 236 3.08 -19.94 13.26
CA GLY A 236 2.32 -21.03 12.64
C GLY A 236 0.98 -20.60 12.02
N LYS A 237 0.77 -19.28 11.82
CA LYS A 237 -0.47 -18.73 11.25
C LYS A 237 -0.47 -18.72 9.72
N LEU A 238 0.70 -18.91 9.10
CA LEU A 238 0.80 -19.11 7.66
C LEU A 238 0.85 -20.60 7.37
N THR A 239 -0.11 -21.09 6.59
CA THR A 239 -0.26 -22.49 6.20
C THR A 239 0.38 -22.81 4.86
#